data_AF-A0A1J5SF09-F1
#
_entry.id   AF-A0A1J5SF09-F1
#
_cell.length_a   1.000
_cell.length_b   1.000
_cell.length_c   1.000
_cell.angle_alpha   90.00
_cell.angle_beta   90.00
_cell.angle_gamma   90.00
#
_symmetry.space_group_name_H-M   'P 1'
#
loop_
_entity.id
_entity.type
_entity.pdbx_description
1 polymer ?
#
loop_
_entity_poly.entity_id
_entity_poly.type
_entity_poly.pdbx_seq_one_letter_code
_entity_poly.pdbx_strand_id
1 'polypeptide(L)'
;MHTEALNAWSVAGIFALLAAFATGLVSAYFWWKASCVLPRPGGGIDSGEQLIRQEAWLWAQIEQSKTASKLNAIAAGCSAITVFLSVLSSLLSNAQTLAALVAHWFS
;
A
#
# COMPACT_ATOMS: atom_id res chain seq x y z
N MET A 1 -14.69 -10.79 -33.60
CA MET A 1 -13.31 -10.60 -33.12
C MET A 1 -13.09 -9.25 -32.44
N HIS A 2 -13.38 -8.09 -33.04
CA HIS A 2 -13.14 -6.78 -32.39
C HIS A 2 -13.95 -6.54 -31.09
N THR A 3 -15.21 -6.96 -31.03
CA THR A 3 -16.10 -6.80 -29.88
C THR A 3 -15.73 -7.69 -28.68
N GLU A 4 -15.24 -8.90 -28.92
CA GLU A 4 -14.79 -9.81 -27.86
C GLU A 4 -13.50 -9.33 -27.19
N ALA A 5 -12.57 -8.78 -27.98
CA ALA A 5 -11.37 -8.16 -27.44
C ALA A 5 -11.70 -6.94 -26.57
N LEU A 6 -12.60 -6.07 -27.02
CA LEU A 6 -13.04 -4.90 -26.24
C LEU A 6 -13.70 -5.31 -24.91
N ASN A 7 -14.52 -6.37 -24.91
CA ASN A 7 -15.13 -6.90 -23.68
C ASN A 7 -14.11 -7.49 -22.71
N ALA A 8 -13.11 -8.24 -23.20
CA ALA A 8 -12.07 -8.82 -22.37
C ALA A 8 -11.23 -7.74 -21.66
N TRP A 9 -10.96 -6.61 -22.34
CA TRP A 9 -10.20 -5.50 -21.77
C TRP A 9 -10.98 -4.76 -20.67
N SER A 10 -12.31 -4.64 -20.83
CA SER A 10 -13.17 -4.01 -19.81
C SER A 10 -13.20 -4.84 -18.53
N VAL A 11 -13.33 -6.15 -18.69
CA VAL A 11 -13.31 -7.09 -17.57
C VAL A 11 -11.94 -7.06 -16.86
N ALA A 12 -10.83 -7.06 -17.61
CA ALA A 12 -9.49 -6.94 -17.04
C ALA A 12 -9.29 -5.62 -16.27
N GLY A 13 -9.80 -4.50 -16.79
CA GLY A 13 -9.74 -3.20 -16.14
C GLY A 13 -10.48 -3.16 -14.79
N ILE A 14 -11.65 -3.80 -14.72
CA ILE A 14 -12.43 -3.93 -13.47
C ILE A 14 -11.68 -4.77 -12.44
N PHE A 15 -11.11 -5.91 -12.84
CA PHE A 15 -10.32 -6.74 -11.93
C PHE A 15 -9.08 -6.01 -11.41
N ALA A 16 -8.38 -5.25 -12.26
CA ALA A 16 -7.26 -4.42 -11.85
C ALA A 16 -7.68 -3.34 -10.83
N LEU A 17 -8.84 -2.72 -11.02
CA LEU A 17 -9.39 -1.74 -10.08
C LEU A 17 -9.72 -2.36 -8.72
N LEU A 18 -10.37 -3.53 -8.71
CA LEU A 18 -10.69 -4.26 -7.47
C LEU A 18 -9.43 -4.70 -6.74
N ALA A 19 -8.42 -5.17 -7.47
CA ALA A 19 -7.13 -5.54 -6.89
C ALA A 19 -6.40 -4.32 -6.31
N ALA A 20 -6.43 -3.17 -7.00
CA ALA A 20 -5.88 -1.91 -6.49
C ALA A 20 -6.59 -1.49 -5.20
N PHE A 21 -7.92 -1.58 -5.16
CA PHE A 21 -8.69 -1.25 -3.96
C PHE A 21 -8.35 -2.16 -2.77
N ALA A 22 -8.30 -3.48 -3.00
CA ALA A 22 -7.94 -4.44 -1.95
C ALA A 22 -6.52 -4.20 -1.41
N THR A 23 -5.55 -4.01 -2.31
CA THR A 23 -4.15 -3.73 -1.93
C THR A 23 -4.00 -2.38 -1.24
N GLY A 24 -4.80 -1.38 -1.61
CA GLY A 24 -4.86 -0.08 -0.96
C GLY A 24 -5.40 -0.16 0.47
N LEU A 25 -6.45 -0.95 0.70
CA LEU A 25 -6.98 -1.21 2.05
C LEU A 25 -5.95 -1.93 2.94
N VAL A 26 -5.27 -2.94 2.40
CA VAL A 26 -4.21 -3.65 3.12
C VAL A 26 -3.07 -2.70 3.46
N SER A 27 -2.66 -1.85 2.51
CA SER A 27 -1.64 -0.83 2.73
C SER A 27 -2.03 0.14 3.86
N ALA A 28 -3.26 0.66 3.82
CA ALA A 28 -3.79 1.56 4.85
C ALA A 28 -3.83 0.90 6.24
N TYR A 29 -4.23 -0.37 6.31
CA TYR A 29 -4.21 -1.13 7.55
C TYR A 29 -2.79 -1.24 8.14
N PHE A 30 -1.78 -1.53 7.31
CA PHE A 30 -0.39 -1.61 7.80
C PHE A 30 0.19 -0.24 8.19
N TRP A 31 -0.16 0.82 7.48
CA TRP A 31 0.19 2.20 7.89
C TRP A 31 -0.41 2.54 9.25
N TRP A 32 -1.69 2.24 9.46
CA TRP A 32 -2.33 2.42 10.76
C TRP A 32 -1.66 1.56 11.84
N LYS A 33 -1.44 0.27 11.57
CA LYS A 33 -0.78 -0.64 12.53
C LYS A 33 0.62 -0.16 12.91
N ALA A 34 1.39 0.37 11.96
CA ALA A 34 2.70 0.96 12.21
C ALA A 34 2.61 2.21 13.10
N SER A 35 1.58 3.05 12.91
CA SER A 35 1.35 4.24 13.76
C SER A 35 0.98 3.91 15.21
N CYS A 36 0.42 2.73 15.46
CA CYS A 36 0.04 2.25 16.78
C CYS A 36 1.20 1.57 17.55
N VAL A 37 2.39 1.44 16.95
CA VAL A 37 3.55 0.87 17.64
C VAL A 37 4.08 1.91 18.64
N LEU A 38 3.88 1.65 19.93
CA LEU A 38 4.31 2.52 21.02
C LEU A 38 5.61 2.01 21.65
N PRO A 39 6.49 2.91 22.15
CA PRO A 39 7.68 2.52 22.89
C PRO A 39 7.27 1.93 24.23
N ARG A 40 7.87 0.78 24.58
CA ARG A 40 7.68 0.12 25.88
C ARG A 40 9.03 0.02 26.61
N PRO A 41 9.37 1.00 27.47
CA PRO A 41 10.54 0.87 28.32
C PRO A 41 10.34 -0.32 29.27
N GLY A 42 11.31 -1.23 29.28
CA GLY A 42 11.32 -2.39 30.18
C GLY A 42 11.61 -1.99 31.63
N GLY A 43 11.96 -2.98 32.47
CA GLY A 43 12.15 -2.78 33.92
C GLY A 43 13.22 -1.77 34.35
N GLY A 44 14.07 -1.28 33.43
CA GLY A 44 15.05 -0.24 33.74
C GLY A 44 14.46 1.15 34.04
N ILE A 45 13.17 1.39 33.75
CA ILE A 45 12.50 2.67 34.03
C ILE A 45 12.33 2.95 35.53
N ASP A 46 12.22 1.91 36.35
CA ASP A 46 12.03 2.02 37.80
C ASP A 46 13.36 2.08 38.58
N SER A 47 14.51 2.02 37.88
CA SER A 47 15.83 2.16 38.49
C SER A 47 15.96 3.50 39.21
N GLY A 48 16.66 3.59 40.35
CA GLY A 48 17.03 4.88 40.96
C GLY A 48 18.03 5.69 40.12
N GLU A 49 18.69 5.04 39.16
CA GLU A 49 19.81 5.59 38.40
C GLU A 49 19.34 6.17 37.05
N GLN A 50 19.64 7.46 36.85
CA GLN A 50 19.18 8.20 35.68
C GLN A 50 19.73 7.63 34.35
N LEU A 51 20.96 7.10 34.37
CA LEU A 51 21.59 6.50 33.20
C LEU A 51 20.82 5.25 32.73
N ILE A 52 20.46 4.37 33.67
CA ILE A 52 19.69 3.14 33.39
C ILE A 52 18.29 3.48 32.87
N ARG A 53 17.65 4.52 33.40
CA ARG A 53 16.35 4.98 32.88
C ARG A 53 16.45 5.48 31.44
N GLN A 54 17.48 6.27 31.13
CA GLN A 54 17.71 6.78 29.78
C GLN A 54 17.99 5.64 28.79
N GLU A 55 18.81 4.67 29.20
CA GLU A 55 19.11 3.51 28.39
C GLU A 55 17.85 2.67 28.11
N ALA A 56 17.00 2.45 29.11
CA ALA A 56 15.74 1.73 28.94
C ALA A 56 14.79 2.40 27.93
N TRP A 57 14.72 3.74 27.92
CA TRP A 57 13.95 4.49 26.93
C TRP A 57 14.57 4.45 25.54
N LEU A 58 15.89 4.50 25.44
CA LEU A 58 16.61 4.39 24.17
C LEU A 58 16.33 3.05 23.50
N TRP A 59 16.48 1.95 24.25
CA TRP A 59 16.16 0.61 23.75
C TRP A 59 14.69 0.47 23.34
N ALA A 60 13.76 1.05 24.11
CA ALA A 60 12.35 1.06 23.76
C ALA A 60 12.07 1.77 22.43
N GLN A 61 12.72 2.91 22.16
CA GLN A 61 12.58 3.63 20.89
C GLN A 61 13.22 2.86 19.73
N ILE A 62 14.36 2.22 19.94
CA ILE A 62 15.01 1.39 18.91
C ILE A 62 14.09 0.22 18.52
N GLU A 63 13.52 -0.48 19.51
CA GLU A 63 12.63 -1.63 19.23
C GLU A 63 11.30 -1.19 18.61
N GLN A 64 10.73 -0.07 19.07
CA GLN A 64 9.57 0.56 18.45
C GLN A 64 9.86 0.89 16.98
N SER A 65 10.97 1.55 16.70
CA SER A 65 11.36 1.96 15.34
C SER A 65 11.60 0.76 14.44
N LYS A 66 12.21 -0.31 14.95
CA LYS A 66 12.42 -1.57 14.23
C LYS A 66 11.12 -2.28 13.91
N THR A 67 10.16 -2.26 14.82
CA THR A 67 8.85 -2.88 14.59
C THR A 67 8.01 -2.05 13.62
N ALA A 68 7.99 -0.73 13.79
CA ALA A 68 7.31 0.19 12.90
C ALA A 68 7.89 0.15 11.47
N SER A 69 9.22 0.07 11.33
CA SER A 69 9.87 0.03 10.01
C SER A 69 9.51 -1.22 9.21
N LYS A 70 9.43 -2.39 9.87
CA LYS A 70 8.97 -3.63 9.23
C LYS A 70 7.54 -3.51 8.70
N LEU A 71 6.64 -2.92 9.48
CA LEU A 71 5.25 -2.71 9.07
C LEU A 71 5.14 -1.67 7.95
N ASN A 72 5.91 -0.58 8.03
CA ASN A 72 5.99 0.43 6.98
C ASN A 72 6.53 -0.14 5.66
N ALA A 73 7.49 -1.05 5.70
CA ALA A 73 8.01 -1.71 4.50
C ALA A 73 6.90 -2.52 3.78
N ILE A 74 6.08 -3.25 4.53
CA ILE A 74 4.93 -3.98 3.98
C ILE A 74 3.90 -2.99 3.44
N ALA A 75 3.57 -1.95 4.21
CA ALA A 75 2.61 -0.92 3.80
C ALA A 75 3.02 -0.25 2.48
N ALA A 76 4.30 0.11 2.35
CA ALA A 76 4.88 0.72 1.16
C ALA A 76 4.85 -0.23 -0.05
N GLY A 77 5.15 -1.51 0.15
CA GLY A 77 5.03 -2.53 -0.90
C GLY A 77 3.61 -2.64 -1.44
N CYS A 78 2.62 -2.69 -0.54
CA CYS A 78 1.20 -2.69 -0.94
C CYS A 78 0.78 -1.37 -1.62
N SER A 79 1.28 -0.21 -1.16
CA SER A 79 1.04 1.09 -1.81
C SER A 79 1.59 1.08 -3.25
N ALA A 80 2.80 0.57 -3.47
CA ALA A 80 3.41 0.50 -4.79
C ALA A 80 2.59 -0.38 -5.75
N ILE A 81 2.13 -1.55 -5.28
CA ILE A 81 1.25 -2.43 -6.06
C ILE A 81 -0.07 -1.73 -6.39
N THR A 82 -0.67 -1.02 -5.41
CA THR A 82 -1.90 -0.26 -5.60
C THR A 82 -1.73 0.77 -6.71
N VAL A 83 -0.68 1.60 -6.64
CA VAL A 83 -0.37 2.63 -7.64
C VAL A 83 -0.15 2.00 -9.00
N PHE A 84 0.63 0.92 -9.09
CA PHE A 84 0.88 0.21 -10.34
C PHE A 84 -0.42 -0.29 -10.99
N LEU A 85 -1.29 -0.94 -10.22
CA LEU A 85 -2.57 -1.45 -10.71
C LEU A 85 -3.52 -0.31 -11.12
N SER A 86 -3.56 0.79 -10.38
CA SER A 86 -4.34 1.97 -10.74
C SER A 86 -3.86 2.61 -12.05
N VAL A 87 -2.54 2.72 -12.25
CA VAL A 87 -1.96 3.22 -13.51
C VAL A 87 -2.29 2.28 -14.66
N LEU A 88 -2.11 0.96 -14.46
CA LEU A 88 -2.41 -0.04 -15.49
C LEU A 88 -3.90 -0.03 -15.90
N SER A 89 -4.81 0.06 -14.93
CA SER A 89 -6.25 0.17 -15.18
C SER A 89 -6.59 1.45 -15.98
N SER A 90 -5.96 2.57 -15.64
CA SER A 90 -6.14 3.84 -16.36
C SER A 90 -5.65 3.75 -17.81
N LEU A 91 -4.50 3.13 -18.05
CA LEU A 91 -3.96 2.93 -19.40
C LEU A 91 -4.87 2.03 -20.24
N LEU A 92 -5.37 0.93 -19.67
CA LEU A 92 -6.32 0.03 -20.34
C LEU A 92 -7.60 0.77 -20.74
N SER A 93 -8.18 1.55 -19.83
CA SER A 93 -9.40 2.33 -20.09
C SER A 93 -9.21 3.38 -21.19
N ASN A 94 -8.08 4.10 -21.16
CA ASN A 94 -7.74 5.09 -22.19
C ASN A 94 -7.54 4.44 -23.57
N ALA A 95 -6.85 3.30 -23.62
CA ALA A 95 -6.65 2.56 -24.87
C ALA A 95 -7.98 2.09 -25.48
N GLN A 96 -8.90 1.60 -24.66
CA GLN A 96 -10.25 1.23 -25.11
C GLN A 96 -11.03 2.42 -25.67
N THR A 97 -10.97 3.57 -24.98
CA THR A 97 -11.66 4.79 -25.41
C THR A 97 -11.17 5.25 -26.78
N LEU A 98 -9.84 5.24 -27.00
CA LEU A 98 -9.25 5.57 -28.29
C LEU A 98 -9.67 4.58 -29.39
N ALA A 99 -9.65 3.28 -29.09
CA ALA A 99 -10.07 2.26 -30.05
C ALA A 99 -11.55 2.41 -30.46
N ALA A 100 -12.43 2.74 -29.50
CA ALA A 100 -13.84 2.98 -29.76
C ALA A 100 -14.07 4.24 -30.61
N LEU A 101 -13.34 5.33 -30.33
CA LEU A 101 -13.40 6.55 -31.14
C LEU A 101 -12.96 6.29 -32.58
N VAL A 102 -11.82 5.63 -32.77
CA VAL A 102 -11.32 5.27 -34.11
C VAL A 102 -12.35 4.42 -34.85
N ALA A 103 -12.92 3.39 -34.20
CA ALA A 103 -13.94 2.55 -34.82
C ALA A 103 -15.17 3.35 -35.28
N HIS A 104 -15.63 4.34 -34.50
CA HIS A 104 -16.74 5.22 -34.86
C HIS A 104 -16.43 6.16 -36.04
N TRP A 105 -15.19 6.65 -36.16
CA TRP A 105 -14.81 7.53 -37.28
C TRP A 105 -14.65 6.79 -38.62
N PHE A 106 -14.42 5.48 -38.58
CA PHE A 106 -14.21 4.64 -39.76
C PHE A 106 -15.41 3.70 -40.08
N SER A 107 -16.51 3.80 -39.34
CA SER A 107 -17.79 3.09 -39.61
C SER A 107 -18.79 3.99 -40.32
#